data_AF-G8LPX9-F1
#
_entry.id   AF-G8LPX9-F1
#
_cell.length_a   1.000
_cell.length_b   1.000
_cell.length_c   1.000
_cell.angle_alpha   90.00
_cell.angle_beta   90.00
_cell.angle_gamma   90.00
#
_symmetry.space_group_name_H-M   'P 1'
#
loop_
_entity.id
_entity.type
_entity.pdbx_description
1 polymer ?
#
loop_
_entity_poly.entity_id
_entity_poly.type
_entity_poly.pdbx_seq_one_letter_code
_entity_poly.pdbx_strand_id
1 'polypeptide(L)'
;MYAAWLATLIVMLKSETLVDSVWLLVILFVVFNAFFFFDVNPRYRYEDIDVLDFRVCYNGEWYNTRYVPPELIESIMHSPAVETVQKEKLQKMVSTKGQLSFYDVFTLSRPAAV
;
A
#
# COMPACT_ATOMS: atom_id res chain seq x y z
N MET A 1 -15.94 6.57 -18.72
CA MET A 1 -16.59 6.24 -17.44
C MET A 1 -17.83 7.10 -17.19
N TYR A 2 -17.70 8.42 -17.02
CA TYR A 2 -18.84 9.29 -16.70
C TYR A 2 -19.93 9.39 -17.78
N ALA A 3 -19.56 9.38 -19.06
CA ALA A 3 -20.53 9.38 -20.16
C ALA A 3 -21.41 8.11 -20.18
N ALA A 4 -20.81 6.93 -19.92
CA ALA A 4 -21.53 5.67 -19.83
C ALA A 4 -22.46 5.65 -18.60
N TRP A 5 -22.00 6.18 -17.47
CA TRP A 5 -22.82 6.31 -16.28
C TRP A 5 -24.04 7.22 -16.51
N LEU A 6 -23.85 8.38 -17.14
CA LEU A 6 -24.94 9.30 -17.50
C LEU A 6 -25.93 8.67 -18.49
N ALA A 7 -25.43 7.95 -19.50
CA ALA A 7 -26.29 7.24 -20.46
C ALA A 7 -27.17 6.20 -19.75
N THR A 8 -26.59 5.39 -18.85
CA THR A 8 -27.35 4.42 -18.06
C THR A 8 -28.39 5.09 -17.16
N LEU A 9 -28.01 6.19 -16.49
CA LEU A 9 -28.95 6.95 -15.65
C LEU A 9 -30.15 7.47 -16.46
N ILE A 10 -29.90 8.02 -17.65
CA ILE A 10 -30.96 8.52 -18.54
C ILE A 10 -31.92 7.39 -18.95
N VAL A 11 -31.39 6.22 -19.30
CA VAL A 11 -32.21 5.04 -19.66
C VAL A 11 -33.06 4.60 -18.48
N MET A 12 -32.50 4.55 -17.28
CA MET A 12 -33.24 4.12 -16.07
C MET A 12 -34.35 5.11 -15.69
N LEU A 13 -34.12 6.42 -15.85
CA LEU A 13 -35.13 7.45 -15.58
C LEU A 13 -36.28 7.44 -16.61
N LYS A 14 -36.05 6.90 -17.81
CA LYS A 14 -37.08 6.77 -18.86
C LYS A 14 -37.81 5.44 -18.81
N SER A 15 -37.37 4.50 -17.99
CA SER A 15 -37.95 3.17 -17.87
C SER A 15 -39.06 3.16 -16.82
N GLU A 16 -40.28 2.81 -17.24
CA GLU A 16 -41.45 2.69 -16.36
C GLU A 16 -41.26 1.65 -15.25
N THR A 17 -40.42 0.64 -15.46
CA THR A 17 -40.14 -0.41 -14.47
C THR A 17 -39.07 -0.03 -13.45
N LEU A 18 -38.16 0.90 -13.79
CA LEU A 18 -36.98 1.20 -12.98
C LEU A 18 -37.01 2.58 -12.33
N VAL A 19 -37.76 3.53 -12.87
CA VAL A 19 -37.75 4.95 -12.45
C VAL A 19 -37.97 5.13 -10.94
N ASP A 20 -38.90 4.38 -10.35
CA ASP A 20 -39.26 4.46 -8.92
C ASP A 20 -38.16 3.91 -7.99
N SER A 21 -37.17 3.20 -8.53
CA SER A 21 -36.04 2.62 -7.79
C SER A 21 -34.72 3.38 -7.97
N VAL A 22 -34.65 4.33 -8.91
CA VAL A 22 -33.39 5.04 -9.24
C VAL A 22 -32.84 5.81 -8.04
N TRP A 23 -33.71 6.45 -7.25
CA TRP A 23 -33.31 7.22 -6.07
C TRP A 23 -32.57 6.34 -5.05
N LEU A 24 -33.03 5.11 -4.84
CA LEU A 24 -32.43 4.18 -3.90
C LEU A 24 -31.03 3.76 -4.36
N LEU A 25 -30.85 3.51 -5.66
CA LEU A 25 -29.56 3.16 -6.25
C LEU A 25 -28.54 4.30 -6.13
N VAL A 26 -28.98 5.56 -6.29
CA VAL A 26 -28.12 6.73 -6.10
C VAL A 26 -27.70 6.86 -4.63
N ILE A 27 -28.64 6.70 -3.68
CA ILE A 27 -28.31 6.72 -2.25
C ILE A 27 -27.30 5.62 -1.92
N LEU A 28 -27.55 4.40 -2.39
CA LEU A 28 -26.67 3.25 -2.14
C LEU A 28 -25.27 3.49 -2.70
N PHE A 29 -25.18 4.02 -3.92
CA PHE A 29 -23.91 4.41 -4.53
C PHE A 29 -23.16 5.43 -3.67
N VAL A 30 -23.83 6.49 -3.23
CA VAL A 30 -23.21 7.52 -2.37
C VAL A 30 -22.75 6.92 -1.05
N VAL A 31 -23.59 6.11 -0.38
CA VAL A 31 -23.26 5.47 0.91
C VAL A 31 -22.05 4.55 0.77
N PHE A 32 -22.04 3.64 -0.22
CA PHE A 32 -20.92 2.73 -0.42
C PHE A 32 -19.63 3.44 -0.83
N ASN A 33 -19.73 4.51 -1.63
CA ASN A 33 -18.55 5.32 -1.91
C ASN A 33 -18.08 6.10 -0.68
N ALA A 34 -19.00 6.54 0.17
CA ALA A 34 -18.67 7.24 1.40
C ALA A 34 -17.91 6.34 2.39
N PHE A 35 -18.22 5.05 2.43
CA PHE A 35 -17.49 4.07 3.24
C PHE A 35 -16.00 3.99 2.92
N PHE A 36 -15.58 4.22 1.66
CA PHE A 36 -14.15 4.28 1.34
C PHE A 36 -13.42 5.43 2.05
N PHE A 37 -14.10 6.52 2.43
CA PHE A 37 -13.45 7.58 3.20
C PHE A 37 -13.23 7.21 4.67
N PHE A 38 -14.00 6.27 5.22
CA PHE A 38 -13.84 5.84 6.61
C PHE A 38 -12.79 4.73 6.80
N ASP A 39 -12.55 3.91 5.76
CA ASP A 39 -11.55 2.84 5.80
C ASP A 39 -10.12 3.33 5.43
N VAL A 40 -10.01 4.51 4.83
CA VAL A 40 -8.71 5.11 4.50
C VAL A 40 -8.15 5.83 5.73
N ASN A 41 -7.52 5.06 6.63
CA ASN A 41 -6.64 5.57 7.67
C ASN A 41 -5.18 5.38 7.24
N PRO A 42 -4.62 6.28 6.41
CA PRO A 42 -3.26 6.14 5.95
C PRO A 42 -2.32 6.25 7.14
N ARG A 43 -1.74 5.11 7.54
CA ARG A 43 -0.78 5.01 8.65
C ARG A 43 0.52 5.77 8.38
N TYR A 44 0.73 6.20 7.13
CA TYR A 44 1.92 6.86 6.62
C TYR A 44 1.52 8.12 5.85
N ARG A 45 2.36 9.16 5.87
CA ARG A 45 2.14 10.34 5.03
C ARG A 45 2.47 9.98 3.59
N TYR A 46 1.85 10.66 2.64
CA TYR A 46 2.13 10.45 1.22
C TYR A 46 3.62 10.66 0.90
N GLU A 47 4.27 11.60 1.59
CA GLU A 47 5.69 11.89 1.42
C GLU A 47 6.61 10.75 1.90
N ASP A 48 6.10 9.84 2.74
CA ASP A 48 6.86 8.72 3.29
C ASP A 48 6.84 7.47 2.37
N ILE A 49 6.04 7.50 1.30
CA ILE A 49 5.86 6.38 0.35
C ILE A 49 6.94 6.46 -0.73
N ASP A 50 7.78 5.43 -0.85
CA ASP A 50 8.82 5.38 -1.90
C ASP A 50 8.18 5.18 -3.29
N VAL A 51 8.86 5.64 -4.35
CA VAL A 51 8.46 5.45 -5.75
C VAL A 51 8.28 3.97 -6.09
N LEU A 52 9.05 3.10 -5.43
CA LEU A 52 8.88 1.65 -5.56
C LEU A 52 7.56 1.18 -4.93
N ASP A 53 7.22 1.65 -3.74
CA ASP A 53 5.95 1.32 -3.07
C ASP A 53 4.76 1.80 -3.90
N PHE A 54 4.85 2.98 -4.52
CA PHE A 54 3.85 3.45 -5.48
C PHE A 54 3.71 2.53 -6.69
N ARG A 55 4.83 2.14 -7.32
CA ARG A 55 4.79 1.22 -8.47
C ARG A 55 4.09 -0.09 -8.09
N VAL A 56 4.41 -0.62 -6.92
CA VAL A 56 3.84 -1.86 -6.41
C VAL A 56 2.33 -1.73 -6.17
N CYS A 57 1.89 -0.64 -5.53
CA CYS A 57 0.47 -0.34 -5.35
C CYS A 57 -0.27 -0.20 -6.69
N TYR A 58 0.33 0.44 -7.69
CA TYR A 58 -0.28 0.64 -9.01
C TYR A 58 -0.29 -0.62 -9.88
N ASN A 59 0.76 -1.44 -9.81
CA ASN A 59 0.89 -2.67 -10.60
C ASN A 59 0.21 -3.88 -9.94
N GLY A 60 -0.21 -3.76 -8.67
CA GLY A 60 -0.81 -4.85 -7.92
C GLY A 60 0.18 -5.94 -7.52
N GLU A 61 1.46 -5.61 -7.39
CA GLU A 61 2.49 -6.56 -6.94
C GLU A 61 2.31 -6.84 -5.43
N TRP A 62 1.52 -7.85 -5.07
CA TRP A 62 1.35 -8.20 -3.66
C TRP A 62 2.62 -8.84 -3.09
N TYR A 63 3.30 -8.16 -2.18
CA TYR A 63 4.36 -8.79 -1.39
C TYR A 63 3.74 -9.71 -0.33
N ASN A 64 4.08 -11.00 -0.40
CA ASN A 64 4.03 -11.84 0.79
C ASN A 64 5.19 -11.36 1.68
N THR A 65 4.89 -10.71 2.81
CA THR A 65 5.93 -10.28 3.74
C THR A 65 6.60 -11.53 4.31
N ARG A 66 7.79 -11.84 3.79
CA ARG A 66 8.64 -12.90 4.31
C ARG A 66 9.66 -12.27 5.24
N TYR A 67 9.60 -12.67 6.50
CA TYR A 67 10.61 -12.28 7.47
C TYR A 67 11.93 -12.97 7.15
N VAL A 68 13.02 -12.23 7.32
CA VAL A 68 14.36 -12.80 7.20
C VAL A 68 14.66 -13.72 8.38
N PRO A 69 15.31 -14.87 8.12
CA PRO A 69 15.75 -15.77 9.19
C PRO A 69 16.78 -15.07 10.10
N PRO A 70 16.75 -15.31 11.44
CA PRO A 70 17.71 -14.72 12.37
C PRO A 70 19.17 -15.02 12.01
N GLU A 71 19.44 -16.19 11.43
CA GLU A 71 20.77 -16.64 11.01
C GLU A 71 21.36 -15.73 9.92
N LEU A 72 20.51 -15.15 9.06
CA LEU A 72 20.97 -14.19 8.05
C LEU A 72 21.43 -12.89 8.71
N ILE A 73 20.68 -12.41 9.71
CA ILE A 73 21.04 -11.19 10.45
C ILE A 73 22.39 -11.41 11.13
N GLU A 74 22.58 -12.56 11.79
CA GLU A 74 23.84 -12.92 12.43
C GLU A 74 25.00 -12.99 11.42
N SER A 75 24.78 -13.61 10.27
CA SER A 75 25.77 -13.68 9.18
C SER A 75 26.20 -12.28 8.69
N ILE A 76 25.25 -11.36 8.53
CA ILE A 76 25.53 -9.98 8.14
C ILE A 76 26.36 -9.26 9.21
N MET A 77 26.04 -9.46 10.49
CA MET A 77 26.78 -8.84 11.61
C MET A 77 28.24 -9.32 11.67
N HIS A 78 28.51 -10.58 11.36
CA HIS A 78 29.86 -11.16 11.37
C HIS A 78 30.62 -10.98 10.05
N SER A 79 29.94 -10.61 8.97
CA SER A 79 30.59 -10.43 7.66
C SER A 79 31.57 -9.26 7.66
N PRO A 80 32.83 -9.46 7.23
CA PRO A 80 33.79 -8.36 7.09
C PRO A 80 33.48 -7.45 5.89
N ALA A 81 32.60 -7.87 4.97
CA ALA A 81 32.24 -7.12 3.78
C ALA A 81 31.19 -6.02 4.02
N VAL A 82 30.65 -5.92 5.24
CA VAL A 82 29.60 -4.95 5.60
C VAL A 82 30.19 -3.91 6.53
N GLU A 83 29.99 -2.64 6.19
CA GLU A 83 30.52 -1.53 6.98
C GLU A 83 29.86 -1.44 8.36
N THR A 84 30.62 -0.99 9.36
CA THR A 84 30.12 -0.85 10.74
C THR A 84 28.86 0.01 10.83
N VAL A 85 28.79 1.09 10.04
CA VAL A 85 27.62 1.98 10.00
C VAL A 85 26.34 1.25 9.56
N GLN A 86 26.45 0.32 8.60
CA GLN A 86 25.30 -0.47 8.13
C GLN A 86 24.88 -1.50 9.18
N LYS A 87 25.85 -2.12 9.88
CA LYS A 87 25.59 -3.04 11.00
C LYS A 87 24.88 -2.37 12.16
N GLU A 88 25.31 -1.16 12.53
CA GLU A 88 24.65 -0.36 13.58
C GLU A 88 23.21 -0.02 13.20
N LYS A 89 22.95 0.36 11.94
CA LYS A 89 21.59 0.59 11.44
C LYS A 89 20.74 -0.68 11.48
N LEU A 90 21.29 -1.82 11.05
CA LEU A 90 20.60 -3.11 11.11
C LEU A 90 20.21 -3.45 12.54
N GLN A 91 21.14 -3.32 13.48
CA GLN A 91 20.88 -3.64 14.89
C GLN A 91 19.83 -2.71 15.51
N LYS A 92 19.82 -1.43 15.13
CA LYS A 92 18.76 -0.49 15.50
C LYS A 92 17.40 -0.91 14.94
N MET A 93 17.32 -1.37 13.69
CA MET A 93 16.05 -1.83 13.11
C MET A 93 15.53 -3.10 13.77
N VAL A 94 16.41 -4.04 14.12
CA VAL A 94 16.02 -5.25 14.87
C VAL A 94 15.40 -4.87 16.22
N SER A 95 16.00 -3.92 16.95
CA SER A 95 15.49 -3.53 18.27
C SER A 95 14.19 -2.73 18.24
N THR A 96 13.92 -1.97 17.16
CA THR A 96 12.69 -1.17 17.03
C THR A 96 11.54 -1.91 16.36
N LYS A 97 11.83 -2.69 15.30
CA LYS A 97 10.82 -3.36 14.46
C LYS A 97 10.59 -4.83 14.87
N GLY A 98 11.56 -5.46 15.53
CA GLY A 98 11.52 -6.86 15.92
C GLY A 98 11.76 -7.80 14.73
N GLN A 99 10.76 -7.99 13.87
CA GLN A 99 10.89 -8.82 12.67
C GLN A 99 11.19 -7.97 11.43
N LEU A 100 12.30 -8.28 10.78
CA LEU A 100 12.73 -7.63 9.55
C LEU A 100 12.29 -8.43 8.33
N SER A 101 11.96 -7.72 7.26
CA SER A 101 11.77 -8.29 5.92
C SER A 101 13.06 -8.22 5.11
N PHE A 102 13.15 -8.99 4.01
CA PHE A 102 14.26 -8.86 3.06
C PHE A 102 14.40 -7.43 2.50
N TYR A 103 13.30 -6.69 2.40
CA TYR A 103 13.31 -5.31 1.94
C TYR A 103 14.03 -4.39 2.91
N ASP A 104 13.76 -4.52 4.21
CA ASP A 104 14.45 -3.73 5.25
C ASP A 104 15.97 -3.93 5.18
N VAL A 105 16.42 -5.17 4.94
CA VAL A 105 17.85 -5.48 4.79
C VAL A 105 18.41 -4.90 3.48
N PHE A 106 17.68 -5.00 2.37
CA PHE A 106 18.10 -4.45 1.07
C PHE A 106 18.23 -2.92 1.09
N THR A 107 17.33 -2.22 1.79
CA THR A 107 17.37 -0.76 1.88
C THR A 107 18.59 -0.22 2.63
N LEU A 108 19.27 -1.03 3.46
CA LEU A 108 20.50 -0.63 4.17
C LEU A 108 21.65 -0.24 3.25
N SER A 109 21.74 -0.88 2.09
CA SER A 109 22.79 -0.62 1.10
C SER A 109 22.37 0.39 0.05
N ARG A 110 21.09 0.80 0.04
CA ARG A 110 20.59 1.78 -0.92
C ARG A 110 21.06 3.17 -0.48
N PRO A 111 21.76 3.93 -1.35
CA PRO A 111 22.04 5.33 -1.07
C PRO A 111 20.71 6.07 -0.89
N ALA A 112 20.68 7.03 0.03
CA ALA A 112 19.51 7.90 0.20
C ALA A 112 19.17 8.49 -1.18
N ALA A 113 17.90 8.39 -1.57
CA ALA A 113 17.44 8.97 -2.83
C ALA A 113 17.80 10.46 -2.83
N VAL A 114 18.55 10.88 -3.85
CA VAL A 114 18.92 12.28 -4.12
C VAL A 114 17.77 12.98 -4.82
#